data_AF-X1CW26-F1
#
_entry.id   AF-X1CW26-F1
#
_cell.length_a   1.000
_cell.length_b   1.000
_cell.length_c   1.000
_cell.angle_alpha   90.00
_cell.angle_beta   90.00
_cell.angle_gamma   90.00
#
_symmetry.space_group_name_H-M   'P 1'
#
loop_
_entity.id
_entity.type
_entity.pdbx_description
1 polymer ?
#
loop_
_entity_poly.entity_id
_entity_poly.type
_entity_poly.pdbx_seq_one_letter_code
_entity_poly.pdbx_strand_id
1 'polypeptide(L)'
;MGITDIDSGASISLFTRELGEKIGLDIEKGIKDDLGGIGNGMVVYKHKINLKVRDEIFKIEAAFSKERFFDINIIGRKDVFNKMNITFICDKEIILDII
;
A
#
# COMPACT_ATOMS: atom_id res chain seq x y z
N MET A 1 -0.25 -15.45 2.35
CA MET A 1 -0.19 -14.21 1.54
C MET A 1 -1.59 -13.67 1.54
N GLY A 2 -1.77 -12.43 1.98
CA GLY A 2 -3.10 -11.82 2.11
C GLY A 2 -3.62 -11.30 0.78
N ILE A 3 -4.88 -10.87 0.78
CA ILE A 3 -5.45 -10.04 -0.28
C ILE A 3 -4.85 -8.63 -0.11
N THR A 4 -4.56 -7.98 -1.23
CA THR A 4 -4.04 -6.61 -1.27
C THR A 4 -4.91 -5.82 -2.22
N ASP A 5 -5.47 -4.72 -1.74
CA ASP A 5 -6.33 -3.84 -2.53
C ASP A 5 -5.49 -2.89 -3.37
N ILE A 6 -5.96 -2.61 -4.58
CA ILE A 6 -5.38 -1.57 -5.44
C ILE A 6 -6.20 -0.30 -5.23
N ASP A 7 -5.59 0.72 -4.64
CA ASP A 7 -6.27 1.96 -4.28
C ASP A 7 -5.61 3.15 -4.97
N SER A 8 -6.30 3.71 -5.97
CA SER A 8 -5.84 4.94 -6.64
C SER A 8 -5.89 6.18 -5.73
N GLY A 9 -6.67 6.15 -4.64
CA GLY A 9 -6.71 7.18 -3.61
C GLY A 9 -5.48 7.18 -2.71
N ALA A 10 -4.79 6.05 -2.58
CA ALA A 10 -3.57 5.94 -1.80
C ALA A 10 -2.35 6.45 -2.59
N SER A 11 -1.61 7.40 -2.00
CA SER A 11 -0.41 7.95 -2.64
C SER A 11 0.78 6.97 -2.62
N ILE A 12 0.95 6.20 -1.55
CA ILE A 12 2.00 5.19 -1.36
C ILE A 12 1.37 3.85 -1.00
N SER A 13 2.00 2.75 -1.38
CA SER A 13 1.59 1.43 -0.89
C SER A 13 1.82 1.33 0.62
N LEU A 14 0.82 0.83 1.33
CA LEU A 14 0.82 0.69 2.78
C LEU A 14 0.52 -0.77 3.14
N PHE A 15 1.39 -1.36 3.93
CA PHE A 15 1.32 -2.75 4.34
C PHE A 15 1.24 -2.91 5.85
N THR A 16 0.72 -4.04 6.29
CA THR A 16 0.71 -4.39 7.71
C THR A 16 2.12 -4.63 8.23
N ARG A 17 2.30 -4.41 9.53
CA ARG A 17 3.54 -4.71 10.24
C ARG A 17 3.94 -6.18 10.06
N GLU A 18 2.97 -7.07 10.24
CA GLU A 18 3.12 -8.51 10.16
C GLU A 18 3.64 -8.95 8.79
N LEU A 19 3.17 -8.31 7.71
CA LEU A 19 3.66 -8.62 6.37
C LEU A 19 5.14 -8.26 6.23
N GLY A 20 5.55 -7.09 6.72
CA GLY A 20 6.94 -6.66 6.69
C GLY A 20 7.87 -7.57 7.50
N GLU A 21 7.47 -7.92 8.72
CA GLU A 21 8.20 -8.86 9.58
C GLU A 21 8.32 -10.24 8.92
N LYS A 22 7.24 -10.71 8.27
CA LYS A 22 7.21 -12.00 7.56
C LYS A 22 8.17 -12.05 6.37
N ILE A 23 8.40 -10.94 5.70
CA ILE A 23 9.39 -10.85 4.60
C ILE A 23 10.80 -10.51 5.10
N GLY A 24 11.02 -10.51 6.42
CA GLY A 24 12.32 -10.35 7.06
C GLY A 24 12.74 -8.91 7.31
N LEU A 25 11.81 -7.95 7.27
CA LEU A 25 12.12 -6.55 7.62
C LEU A 25 12.11 -6.35 9.13
N ASP A 26 13.08 -5.56 9.59
CA ASP A 26 13.03 -4.87 10.86
C ASP A 26 12.33 -3.52 10.62
N ILE A 27 11.06 -3.43 11.00
CA ILE A 27 10.17 -2.32 10.62
C ILE A 27 10.76 -0.98 11.07
N GLU A 28 11.24 -0.91 12.30
CA GLU A 28 11.77 0.32 12.89
C GLU A 28 13.08 0.81 12.27
N LYS A 29 13.81 -0.03 11.51
CA LYS A 29 14.99 0.40 10.73
C LYS A 29 14.66 1.21 9.48
N GLY A 30 13.38 1.31 9.12
CA GLY A 30 12.92 2.11 8.00
C GLY A 30 12.93 3.60 8.29
N ILE A 31 12.57 4.40 7.30
CA ILE A 31 12.40 5.85 7.48
C ILE A 31 11.04 6.08 8.13
N LYS A 32 11.03 6.55 9.38
CA LYS A 32 9.80 6.91 10.10
C LYS A 32 9.10 8.06 9.36
N ASP A 33 7.79 7.94 9.21
CA ASP A 33 6.93 8.98 8.64
C ASP A 33 5.53 8.94 9.25
N ASP A 34 4.78 10.02 9.10
CA ASP A 34 3.38 10.13 9.51
C ASP A 34 2.50 10.25 8.27
N LEU A 35 1.75 9.20 7.94
CA LEU A 35 0.81 9.21 6.81
C LEU A 35 -0.53 9.78 7.24
N GLY A 36 -0.99 10.81 6.53
CA GLY A 36 -2.35 11.35 6.65
C GLY A 36 -3.39 10.55 5.86
N GLY A 37 -4.67 10.76 6.19
CA GLY A 37 -5.82 10.07 5.58
C GLY A 37 -7.12 10.39 6.33
N ILE A 38 -8.14 9.53 6.20
CA ILE A 38 -9.36 9.64 7.01
C ILE A 38 -9.03 9.26 8.46
N GLY A 39 -9.28 10.18 9.41
CA GLY A 39 -8.94 10.01 10.83
C GLY A 39 -7.73 10.86 11.27
N ASN A 40 -6.93 10.35 12.22
CA ASN A 40 -5.78 11.06 12.81
C ASN A 40 -4.42 10.75 12.14
N GLY A 41 -4.43 10.09 10.98
CA GLY A 41 -3.21 9.57 10.36
C GLY A 41 -2.60 8.39 11.12
N MET A 42 -1.44 7.91 10.68
CA MET A 42 -0.71 6.81 11.32
C MET A 42 0.80 6.94 11.16
N VAL A 43 1.52 6.49 12.18
CA VAL A 43 2.98 6.34 12.12
C VAL A 43 3.32 5.11 11.28
N VAL A 44 4.21 5.30 10.31
CA VAL A 44 4.71 4.22 9.45
C VAL A 44 6.23 4.24 9.36
N TYR A 45 6.78 3.16 8.84
CA TYR A 45 8.18 3.07 8.46
C TYR A 45 8.30 2.68 6.99
N LYS A 46 9.01 3.51 6.21
CA LYS A 46 9.22 3.28 4.78
C LYS A 46 10.44 2.41 4.54
N HIS A 47 10.26 1.39 3.70
CA HIS A 47 11.29 0.45 3.28
C HIS A 47 11.32 0.30 1.77
N LYS A 48 12.50 0.06 1.21
CA LYS A 48 12.65 -0.37 -0.18
C LYS A 48 12.52 -1.89 -0.25
N ILE A 49 11.55 -2.38 -1.00
CA ILE A 49 11.28 -3.82 -1.17
C ILE A 49 11.16 -4.20 -2.63
N ASN A 50 11.22 -5.50 -2.91
CA ASN A 50 10.89 -6.07 -4.20
C ASN A 50 9.41 -6.48 -4.21
N LEU A 51 8.61 -5.88 -5.09
CA LEU A 51 7.26 -6.29 -5.41
C LEU A 51 7.28 -7.17 -6.66
N LYS A 52 6.77 -8.40 -6.57
CA LYS A 52 6.62 -9.29 -7.73
C LYS A 52 5.18 -9.23 -8.24
N VAL A 53 5.00 -8.92 -9.52
CA VAL A 53 3.71 -8.97 -10.22
C VAL A 53 3.87 -9.89 -11.43
N ARG A 54 3.21 -11.05 -11.41
CA ARG A 54 3.45 -12.14 -12.39
C ARG A 54 4.94 -12.50 -12.44
N ASP A 55 5.58 -12.32 -13.59
CA ASP A 55 6.98 -12.65 -13.83
C ASP A 55 7.92 -11.45 -13.66
N GLU A 56 7.38 -10.27 -13.36
CA GLU A 56 8.15 -9.03 -13.22
C GLU A 56 8.40 -8.68 -11.74
N ILE A 57 9.57 -8.13 -11.46
CA ILE A 57 9.98 -7.68 -10.14
C ILE A 57 10.32 -6.19 -10.19
N PHE A 58 9.66 -5.42 -9.33
CA PHE A 58 9.83 -3.99 -9.20
C PHE A 58 10.41 -3.64 -7.84
N LYS A 59 11.40 -2.73 -7.81
CA LYS A 59 11.78 -2.07 -6.57
C LYS A 59 10.77 -0.99 -6.26
N ILE A 60 10.17 -1.03 -5.08
CA ILE A 60 9.22 -0.01 -4.62
C ILE A 60 9.62 0.50 -3.24
N GLU A 61 9.26 1.73 -2.92
CA GLU A 61 9.24 2.24 -1.56
C GLU A 61 7.83 2.05 -1.00
N ALA A 62 7.71 1.21 0.04
CA ALA A 62 6.44 0.92 0.69
C ALA A 62 6.47 1.33 2.16
N ALA A 63 5.34 1.82 2.64
CA ALA A 63 5.13 2.10 4.05
C ALA A 63 4.64 0.84 4.77
N PHE A 64 5.14 0.62 5.98
CA PHE A 64 4.68 -0.43 6.89
C PHE A 64 4.14 0.22 8.16
N SER A 65 2.93 -0.16 8.57
CA SER A 65 2.33 0.35 9.81
C SER A 65 3.24 0.08 11.01
N LYS A 66 3.38 1.06 11.91
CA LYS A 66 3.96 0.84 13.24
C LYS A 66 3.07 -0.07 14.08
N GLU A 67 1.77 0.17 13.99
CA GLU A 67 0.74 -0.45 14.82
C GLU A 67 0.26 -1.78 14.22
N ARG A 68 -0.05 -2.75 15.09
CA ARG A 68 -0.49 -4.10 14.71
C ARG A 68 -2.00 -4.24 14.49
N PHE A 69 -2.79 -3.22 14.83
CA PHE A 69 -4.23 -3.25 14.62
C PHE A 69 -4.63 -2.92 13.17
N PHE A 70 -3.70 -2.40 12.36
CA PHE A 70 -3.93 -2.16 10.95
C PHE A 70 -3.74 -3.45 10.17
N ASP A 71 -4.82 -3.95 9.56
CA ASP A 71 -4.92 -5.30 9.00
C ASP A 71 -5.14 -5.33 7.47
N ILE A 72 -5.07 -4.19 6.81
CA ILE A 72 -5.27 -4.05 5.36
C ILE A 72 -3.92 -3.88 4.66
N ASN A 73 -3.78 -4.44 3.46
CA ASN A 73 -2.65 -4.18 2.56
C ASN A 73 -3.16 -3.42 1.34
N ILE A 74 -2.50 -2.31 1.01
CA ILE A 74 -2.92 -1.40 -0.05
C ILE A 74 -1.75 -1.14 -1.00
N ILE A 75 -2.01 -1.23 -2.30
CA ILE A 75 -1.12 -0.73 -3.36
C ILE A 75 -1.54 0.68 -3.77
N GLY A 76 -0.65 1.63 -3.53
CA GLY A 76 -0.83 3.04 -3.91
C GLY A 76 -0.08 3.42 -5.19
N ARG A 77 -0.21 4.69 -5.57
CA ARG A 77 0.21 5.17 -6.89
C ARG A 77 1.72 5.30 -7.11
N LYS A 78 2.48 5.82 -6.14
CA LYS A 78 3.86 6.32 -6.33
C LYS A 78 4.79 5.38 -7.09
N ASP A 79 4.74 4.09 -6.81
CA ASP A 79 5.70 3.13 -7.37
C ASP A 79 5.10 2.06 -8.25
N VAL A 80 3.79 1.81 -8.14
CA VAL A 80 3.10 0.81 -8.96
C VAL A 80 2.46 1.49 -10.16
N PHE A 81 1.58 2.48 -9.96
CA PHE A 81 0.86 3.13 -11.06
C PHE A 81 1.81 3.92 -11.99
N ASN A 82 2.96 4.35 -11.48
CA ASN A 82 3.98 5.03 -12.30
C ASN A 82 4.87 4.08 -13.10
N LYS A 83 4.89 2.78 -12.78
CA LYS A 83 5.73 1.76 -13.45
C LYS A 83 4.95 0.81 -14.35
N MET A 84 3.63 0.76 -14.21
CA MET A 84 2.74 -0.07 -15.03
C MET A 84 1.42 0.64 -15.28
N ASN A 85 0.84 0.40 -16.46
CA ASN A 85 -0.49 0.88 -16.78
C ASN A 85 -1.53 0.04 -16.01
N ILE A 86 -2.28 0.69 -15.13
CA ILE A 86 -3.42 0.10 -14.42
C ILE A 86 -4.68 0.75 -14.98
N THR A 87 -5.59 -0.06 -15.51
CA THR A 87 -6.85 0.41 -16.07
C THR A 87 -8.01 -0.23 -15.32
N PHE A 88 -8.85 0.60 -14.72
CA PHE A 88 -10.15 0.20 -14.19
C PHE A 88 -11.17 0.34 -15.31
N ILE A 89 -11.68 -0.78 -15.81
CA ILE A 89 -12.74 -0.78 -16.83
C ILE A 89 -14.05 -1.12 -16.11
N CYS A 90 -14.95 -0.15 -16.03
CA CYS A 90 -16.31 -0.34 -15.55
C CYS A 90 -17.25 -0.25 -16.75
N ASP A 91 -17.91 -1.35 -17.10
CA ASP A 91 -18.77 -1.43 -18.30
C ASP A 91 -20.17 -0.83 -18.08
N LYS A 92 -20.43 -0.14 -16.95
CA LYS A 92 -21.72 0.45 -16.59
C LYS A 92 -21.55 1.73 -15.74
N GLU A 93 -22.48 2.66 -15.92
CA GLU A 93 -22.65 3.83 -15.04
C GLU A 93 -23.13 3.38 -13.67
N ILE A 94 -22.46 3.85 -12.61
CA ILE A 94 -22.84 3.63 -11.22
C ILE A 94 -23.21 4.99 -10.64
N ILE A 95 -24.48 5.18 -10.32
CA ILE A 95 -24.97 6.34 -9.58
C ILE A 95 -24.93 5.99 -8.09
N LEU A 96 -24.17 6.77 -7.33
CA LEU A 96 -24.05 6.64 -5.88
C LEU A 96 -24.79 7.80 -5.24
N ASP A 97 -26.02 7.54 -4.77
CA ASP A 97 -26.76 8.51 -3.97
C ASP A 97 -26.34 8.38 -2.50
N ILE A 98 -25.86 9.49 -1.94
CA ILE A 98 -25.59 9.62 -0.51
C ILE A 98 -26.80 10.35 0.08
N ILE A 99 -27.70 9.59 0.73
CA ILE A 99 -28.87 10.08 1.47
C ILE A 99 -28.63 10.04 2.98
#